data_AF-A0A2E0XQE9-F1
#
_entry.id   AF-A0A2E0XQE9-F1
#
_cell.length_a   1.000
_cell.length_b   1.000
_cell.length_c   1.000
_cell.angle_alpha   90.00
_cell.angle_beta   90.00
_cell.angle_gamma   90.00
#
_symmetry.space_group_name_H-M   'P 1'
#
loop_
_entity.id
_entity.type
_entity.pdbx_description
1 polymer ?
#
loop_
_entity_poly.entity_id
_entity_poly.type
_entity_poly.pdbx_seq_one_letter_code
_entity_poly.pdbx_strand_id
1 'polypeptide(L)'
;MKQFRFPLQQVLEVRDNIEKQRQGEFVVAGQDVTEAEQVFEEMLRLQKNSIVSYREQQMLNISPVESSQYFDYFCNLELQMIQQLQTITELKQEEEQKREKLLEASQDKLMIEELEKKEKEQYHRLFQKREQINIDDISTITYNYRQKRQR
;
A
#
# COMPACT_ATOMS: atom_id res chain seq x y z
N MET A 1 0.17 -6.00 -39.59
CA MET A 1 -1.01 -5.34 -39.00
C MET A 1 -0.54 -4.39 -37.91
N LYS A 2 -1.18 -3.22 -37.73
CA LYS A 2 -0.80 -2.29 -36.65
C LYS A 2 -1.15 -2.93 -35.31
N GLN A 3 -0.22 -2.96 -34.36
CA GLN A 3 -0.51 -3.36 -32.98
C GLN A 3 -1.37 -2.30 -32.29
N PHE A 4 -2.22 -2.72 -31.36
CA PHE A 4 -2.96 -1.79 -30.48
C PHE A 4 -1.95 -0.93 -29.70
N ARG A 5 -2.22 0.37 -29.63
CA ARG A 5 -1.47 1.32 -28.79
C ARG A 5 -2.46 2.13 -28.00
N PHE A 6 -2.35 2.08 -26.68
CA PHE A 6 -3.17 2.88 -25.80
C PHE A 6 -2.66 4.33 -25.78
N PRO A 7 -3.49 5.34 -26.08
CA PRO A 7 -3.06 6.73 -26.13
C PRO A 7 -2.54 7.26 -24.79
N LEU A 8 -3.04 6.74 -23.68
CA LEU A 8 -2.66 7.18 -22.32
C LEU A 8 -1.66 6.24 -21.65
N GLN A 9 -0.89 5.46 -22.41
CA GLN A 9 0.10 4.53 -21.86
C GLN A 9 1.08 5.23 -20.91
N GLN A 10 1.59 6.39 -21.30
CA GLN A 10 2.53 7.17 -20.47
C GLN A 10 1.87 7.66 -19.18
N VAL A 11 0.57 7.99 -19.21
CA VAL A 11 -0.17 8.38 -17.99
C VAL A 11 -0.32 7.20 -17.06
N LEU A 12 -0.59 6.01 -17.60
CA LEU A 12 -0.68 4.78 -16.82
C LEU A 12 0.66 4.45 -16.13
N GLU A 13 1.78 4.58 -16.85
CA GLU A 13 3.13 4.40 -16.27
C GLU A 13 3.42 5.40 -15.14
N VAL A 14 3.04 6.67 -15.32
CA VAL A 14 3.18 7.69 -14.26
C VAL A 14 2.34 7.33 -13.04
N ARG A 15 1.08 6.89 -13.22
CA ARG A 15 0.21 6.48 -12.10
C ARG A 15 0.72 5.24 -11.39
N ASP A 16 1.26 4.26 -12.12
CA ASP A 16 1.91 3.07 -11.54
C ASP A 16 3.13 3.43 -10.69
N ASN A 17 3.96 4.38 -11.15
CA ASN A 17 5.10 4.86 -10.37
C ASN A 17 4.65 5.61 -9.10
N ILE A 18 3.61 6.44 -9.20
CA ILE A 18 3.04 7.15 -8.04
C ILE A 18 2.50 6.14 -7.01
N GLU A 19 1.71 5.16 -7.44
CA GLU A 19 1.19 4.11 -6.55
C GLU A 19 2.33 3.37 -5.84
N LYS A 20 3.37 2.94 -6.57
CA LYS A 20 4.55 2.29 -6.00
C LYS A 20 5.27 3.17 -4.98
N GLN A 21 5.41 4.46 -5.27
CA GLN A 21 6.00 5.40 -4.32
C GLN A 21 5.16 5.48 -3.04
N ARG A 22 3.84 5.65 -3.16
CA ARG A 22 2.93 5.71 -2.00
C ARG A 22 2.92 4.42 -1.20
N GLN A 23 3.05 3.28 -1.88
CA GLN A 23 3.17 1.98 -1.24
C GLN A 23 4.45 1.90 -0.41
N GLY A 24 5.58 2.37 -0.94
CA GLY A 24 6.83 2.48 -0.19
C GLY A 24 6.70 3.38 1.04
N GLU A 25 6.09 4.56 0.88
CA GLU A 25 5.85 5.49 1.99
C GLU A 25 5.00 4.84 3.11
N PHE A 26 3.93 4.13 2.74
CA PHE A 26 3.07 3.41 3.69
C PHE A 26 3.83 2.29 4.43
N VAL A 27 4.64 1.50 3.72
CA VAL A 27 5.45 0.45 4.34
C VAL A 27 6.43 1.01 5.36
N VAL A 28 7.13 2.10 5.03
CA VAL A 28 8.06 2.76 5.97
C VAL A 28 7.32 3.25 7.21
N ALA A 29 6.15 3.87 7.04
CA ALA A 29 5.35 4.32 8.19
C ALA A 29 4.92 3.17 9.11
N GLY A 30 4.50 2.03 8.54
CA GLY A 30 4.17 0.85 9.33
C GLY A 30 5.38 0.28 10.08
N GLN A 31 6.58 0.38 9.51
CA GLN A 31 7.82 0.04 10.20
C GLN A 31 8.08 0.97 11.38
N ASP A 32 7.93 2.28 11.18
CA ASP A 32 8.09 3.29 12.24
C ASP A 32 7.13 3.03 13.42
N VAL A 33 5.86 2.71 13.14
CA VAL A 33 4.88 2.31 14.18
C VAL A 33 5.35 1.07 14.91
N THR A 34 5.77 0.04 14.18
CA THR A 34 6.19 -1.25 14.76
C THR A 34 7.41 -1.06 15.67
N GLU A 35 8.41 -0.28 15.24
CA GLU A 35 9.59 0.04 16.04
C GLU A 35 9.22 0.82 17.31
N ALA A 36 8.33 1.81 17.19
CA ALA A 36 7.87 2.59 18.34
C ALA A 36 7.09 1.73 19.36
N GLU A 37 6.28 0.77 18.89
CA GLU A 37 5.58 -0.19 19.74
C GLU A 37 6.55 -1.15 20.45
N GLN A 38 7.59 -1.63 19.76
CA GLN A 38 8.63 -2.46 20.38
C GLN A 38 9.36 -1.72 21.51
N VAL A 39 9.73 -0.46 21.30
CA VAL A 39 10.34 0.38 22.34
C VAL A 39 9.41 0.48 23.57
N PHE A 40 8.11 0.64 23.35
CA PHE A 40 7.14 0.70 24.45
C PHE A 40 7.02 -0.65 25.19
N GLU A 41 7.05 -1.78 24.47
CA GLU A 41 7.08 -3.11 25.10
C GLU A 41 8.33 -3.33 25.95
N GLU A 42 9.48 -2.85 25.50
CA GLU A 42 10.72 -2.89 26.29
C GLU A 42 10.60 -2.05 27.56
N MET A 43 10.00 -0.85 27.49
CA MET A 43 9.72 -0.02 28.66
C MET A 43 8.79 -0.72 29.67
N LEU A 44 7.74 -1.38 29.19
CA LEU A 44 6.85 -2.18 30.04
C LEU A 44 7.59 -3.32 30.75
N ARG A 45 8.48 -4.01 30.02
CA ARG A 45 9.31 -5.07 30.60
C ARG A 45 10.27 -4.51 31.64
N LEU A 46 10.89 -3.36 31.37
CA LEU A 46 11.77 -2.66 32.30
C LEU A 46 11.02 -2.25 33.57
N GLN A 47 9.81 -1.67 33.44
CA GLN A 47 8.96 -1.28 34.56
C GLN A 47 8.64 -2.49 35.43
N LYS A 48 8.19 -3.59 34.83
CA LYS A 48 7.84 -4.83 35.54
C LYS A 48 9.04 -5.39 36.30
N ASN A 49 10.21 -5.47 35.68
CA ASN A 49 11.42 -5.94 36.33
C ASN A 49 11.83 -5.03 37.49
N SER A 50 11.75 -3.71 37.29
CA SER A 50 12.09 -2.71 38.31
C SER A 50 11.17 -2.80 39.53
N ILE A 51 9.87 -3.06 39.33
CA ILE A 51 8.91 -3.29 40.42
C ILE A 51 9.27 -4.55 41.22
N VAL A 52 9.66 -5.63 40.55
CA VAL A 52 10.09 -6.86 41.23
C VAL A 52 11.34 -6.58 42.08
N SER A 53 12.36 -5.95 41.50
CA SER A 53 13.58 -5.58 42.22
C SER A 53 13.29 -4.65 43.40
N TYR A 54 12.41 -3.67 43.23
CA TYR A 54 11.99 -2.79 44.32
C TYR A 54 11.34 -3.56 45.47
N ARG A 55 10.45 -4.52 45.17
CA ARG A 55 9.81 -5.36 46.20
C ARG A 55 10.83 -6.24 46.94
N GLU A 56 11.77 -6.84 46.23
CA GLU A 56 12.86 -7.63 46.84
C GLU A 56 13.71 -6.77 47.79
N GLN A 57 14.05 -5.55 47.36
CA GLN A 57 14.80 -4.59 48.17
C GLN A 57 13.99 -4.13 49.40
N GLN A 58 12.69 -3.88 49.27
CA GLN A 58 11.83 -3.55 50.41
C GLN A 58 11.84 -4.64 51.50
N MET A 59 11.92 -5.93 51.12
CA MET A 59 12.03 -7.04 52.08
C MET A 59 13.36 -7.02 52.87
N LEU A 60 14.38 -6.31 52.36
CA LEU A 60 15.69 -6.14 52.98
C LEU A 60 15.81 -4.85 53.83
N ASN A 61 14.71 -4.13 54.07
CA ASN A 61 14.64 -2.86 54.80
C ASN A 61 15.54 -1.76 54.19
N ILE A 62 15.27 -1.38 52.95
CA ILE A 62 15.92 -0.22 52.30
C ILE A 62 15.76 1.07 53.10
N SER A 63 16.74 1.96 52.92
CA SER A 63 16.71 3.29 53.49
C SER A 63 15.60 4.16 52.86
N PRO A 64 15.12 5.20 53.58
CA PRO A 64 14.18 6.17 53.01
C PRO A 64 14.71 6.88 51.76
N VAL A 65 16.03 7.06 51.65
CA VAL A 65 16.68 7.68 50.48
C VAL A 65 16.56 6.79 49.26
N GLU A 66 16.86 5.50 49.38
CA GLU A 66 16.71 4.53 48.29
C GLU A 66 15.24 4.41 47.85
N SER A 67 14.30 4.41 48.80
CA SER A 67 12.87 4.40 48.48
C SER A 67 12.45 5.64 47.67
N SER A 68 12.95 6.82 48.00
CA SER A 68 12.71 8.05 47.21
C SER A 68 13.30 7.95 45.80
N GLN A 69 14.50 7.38 45.65
CA GLN A 69 15.13 7.21 44.33
C GLN A 69 14.32 6.28 43.43
N TYR A 70 13.77 5.19 43.98
CA TYR A 70 12.87 4.31 43.24
C TYR A 70 11.58 5.03 42.81
N PHE A 71 11.00 5.84 43.70
CA PHE A 71 9.82 6.64 43.37
C PHE A 71 10.10 7.60 42.21
N ASP A 72 11.19 8.37 42.29
CA ASP A 72 11.57 9.31 41.22
C ASP A 72 11.83 8.57 39.90
N TYR A 73 12.48 7.41 39.96
CA TYR A 73 12.69 6.56 38.79
C TYR A 73 11.36 6.10 38.16
N PHE A 74 10.41 5.60 38.96
CA PHE A 74 9.12 5.15 38.45
C PHE A 74 8.31 6.30 37.84
N CYS A 75 8.29 7.47 38.47
CA CYS A 75 7.64 8.65 37.91
C CYS A 75 8.24 9.06 36.56
N ASN A 76 9.58 9.04 36.44
CA ASN A 76 10.24 9.35 35.17
C ASN A 76 9.93 8.30 34.10
N LEU A 77 9.93 7.01 34.46
CA LEU A 77 9.61 5.93 33.53
C LEU A 77 8.16 6.01 33.03
N GLU A 78 7.21 6.29 33.92
CA GLU A 78 5.81 6.50 33.55
C GLU A 78 5.64 7.69 32.59
N LEU A 79 6.35 8.79 32.86
CA LEU A 79 6.31 9.96 31.98
C LEU A 79 6.87 9.65 30.57
N GLN A 80 7.98 8.91 30.50
CA GLN A 80 8.55 8.45 29.22
C GLN A 80 7.57 7.52 28.47
N MET A 81 6.91 6.61 29.19
CA MET A 81 5.90 5.72 28.62
C MET A 81 4.70 6.48 28.05
N ILE A 82 4.24 7.53 28.73
CA ILE A 82 3.16 8.40 28.24
C ILE A 82 3.60 9.13 26.95
N GLN A 83 4.81 9.67 26.92
CA GLN A 83 5.36 10.32 25.72
C GLN A 83 5.52 9.33 24.55
N GLN A 84 5.95 8.10 24.84
CA GLN A 84 6.07 7.06 23.82
C GLN A 84 4.70 6.67 23.26
N LEU A 85 3.65 6.57 24.08
CA LEU A 85 2.28 6.34 23.62
C LEU A 85 1.76 7.48 22.74
N GLN A 86 2.08 8.73 23.06
CA GLN A 86 1.75 9.88 22.21
C GLN A 86 2.45 9.75 20.84
N THR A 87 3.74 9.40 20.85
CA THR A 87 4.52 9.17 19.62
C THR A 87 3.90 8.06 18.77
N ILE A 88 3.54 6.92 19.37
CA ILE A 88 2.87 5.82 18.65
C ILE A 88 1.54 6.30 18.05
N THR A 89 0.79 7.12 18.78
CA THR A 89 -0.49 7.66 18.31
C THR A 89 -0.30 8.56 17.08
N GLU A 90 0.70 9.44 17.11
CA GLU A 90 1.05 10.32 16.00
C GLU A 90 1.52 9.52 14.77
N LEU A 91 2.39 8.52 14.97
CA LEU A 91 2.87 7.65 13.89
C LEU A 91 1.73 6.84 13.25
N LYS A 92 0.77 6.34 14.05
CA LYS A 92 -0.43 5.66 13.51
C LYS A 92 -1.32 6.60 12.71
N GLN A 93 -1.44 7.86 13.10
CA GLN A 93 -2.16 8.85 12.31
C GLN A 93 -1.45 9.12 10.99
N GLU A 94 -0.11 9.21 10.99
CA GLU A 94 0.67 9.37 9.76
C GLU A 94 0.58 8.15 8.85
N GLU A 95 0.65 6.94 9.41
CA GLU A 95 0.46 5.69 8.69
C GLU A 95 -0.91 5.65 7.98
N GLU A 96 -2.00 6.00 8.68
CA GLU A 96 -3.33 6.03 8.09
C GLU A 96 -3.43 7.09 6.98
N GLN A 97 -2.84 8.28 7.15
CA GLN A 97 -2.80 9.28 6.08
C GLN A 97 -2.04 8.77 4.84
N LYS A 98 -0.95 8.02 5.03
CA LYS A 98 -0.21 7.41 3.91
C LYS A 98 -1.01 6.29 3.25
N ARG A 99 -1.77 5.52 4.04
CA ARG A 99 -2.70 4.50 3.55
C ARG A 99 -3.81 5.11 2.69
N GLU A 100 -4.41 6.22 3.12
CA GLU A 100 -5.42 6.95 2.35
C GLU A 100 -4.86 7.43 1.00
N LYS A 101 -3.65 8.02 1.00
CA LYS A 101 -2.97 8.45 -0.24
C LYS A 101 -2.64 7.29 -1.18
N LEU A 102 -2.26 6.13 -0.64
CA LEU A 102 -2.07 4.93 -1.44
C LEU A 102 -3.38 4.47 -2.08
N LEU A 103 -4.47 4.47 -1.31
CA LEU A 103 -5.78 4.08 -1.80
C LEU A 103 -6.27 5.01 -2.92
N GLU A 104 -6.09 6.32 -2.77
CA GLU A 104 -6.37 7.31 -3.82
C GLU A 104 -5.54 7.03 -5.09
N ALA A 105 -4.23 6.82 -4.95
CA ALA A 105 -3.34 6.51 -6.08
C ALA A 105 -3.74 5.20 -6.80
N SER A 106 -4.13 4.16 -6.05
CA SER A 106 -4.61 2.89 -6.61
C SER A 106 -5.93 3.07 -7.37
N GLN A 107 -6.87 3.85 -6.83
CA GLN A 107 -8.13 4.17 -7.52
C GLN A 107 -7.87 4.92 -8.82
N ASP A 108 -6.98 5.90 -8.78
CA ASP A 108 -6.57 6.67 -9.96
C ASP A 108 -5.97 5.76 -11.03
N LYS A 109 -5.04 4.89 -10.67
CA LYS A 109 -4.46 3.93 -11.61
C LYS A 109 -5.55 3.03 -12.22
N LEU A 110 -6.41 2.46 -11.38
CA LEU A 110 -7.48 1.56 -11.81
C LEU A 110 -8.42 2.21 -12.83
N MET A 111 -8.74 3.50 -12.66
CA MET A 111 -9.55 4.24 -13.63
C MET A 111 -8.93 4.25 -15.04
N ILE A 112 -7.61 4.42 -15.14
CA ILE A 112 -6.90 4.43 -16.44
C ILE A 112 -6.79 3.02 -17.02
N GLU A 113 -6.56 2.01 -16.18
CA GLU A 113 -6.55 0.60 -16.61
C GLU A 113 -7.91 0.16 -17.17
N GLU A 114 -9.01 0.59 -16.55
CA GLU A 114 -10.35 0.33 -17.08
C GLU A 114 -10.58 1.00 -18.44
N LEU A 115 -10.06 2.22 -18.64
CA LEU A 115 -10.13 2.91 -19.93
C LEU A 115 -9.32 2.16 -20.99
N GLU A 116 -8.09 1.73 -20.67
CA GLU A 116 -7.26 0.91 -21.56
C GLU A 116 -8.00 -0.37 -21.98
N LYS A 117 -8.58 -1.07 -21.01
CA LYS A 117 -9.33 -2.30 -21.25
C LYS A 117 -10.51 -2.06 -22.21
N LYS A 118 -11.30 -1.01 -21.97
CA LYS A 118 -12.43 -0.64 -22.85
C LYS A 118 -11.97 -0.31 -24.27
N GLU A 119 -10.91 0.46 -24.43
CA GLU A 119 -10.37 0.79 -25.75
C GLU A 119 -9.81 -0.44 -26.48
N LYS A 120 -9.13 -1.33 -25.75
CA LYS A 120 -8.60 -2.57 -26.29
C LYS A 120 -9.73 -3.48 -26.80
N GLU A 121 -10.82 -3.59 -26.04
CA GLU A 121 -12.02 -4.32 -26.45
C GLU A 121 -12.66 -3.70 -27.71
N GLN A 122 -12.79 -2.37 -27.77
CA GLN A 122 -13.30 -1.68 -28.95
C GLN A 122 -12.41 -1.93 -30.18
N TYR A 123 -11.09 -1.85 -30.02
CA TYR A 123 -10.13 -2.15 -31.08
C TYR A 123 -10.32 -3.59 -31.61
N HIS A 124 -10.48 -4.56 -30.72
CA HIS A 124 -10.68 -5.97 -31.09
C HIS A 124 -11.99 -6.15 -31.86
N ARG A 125 -13.09 -5.53 -31.42
CA ARG A 125 -14.38 -5.58 -32.12
C ARG A 125 -14.30 -4.97 -33.52
N LEU A 126 -13.65 -3.81 -33.66
CA LEU A 126 -13.46 -3.15 -34.96
C LEU A 126 -12.59 -3.98 -35.90
N PHE A 127 -11.54 -4.60 -35.35
CA PHE A 127 -10.66 -5.49 -36.10
C PHE A 127 -11.42 -6.72 -36.62
N GLN A 128 -12.17 -7.41 -35.75
CA GLN A 128 -13.00 -8.57 -36.13
C GLN A 128 -14.02 -8.20 -37.21
N LYS A 129 -14.67 -7.03 -37.10
CA LYS A 129 -15.62 -6.56 -38.10
C LYS A 129 -14.96 -6.31 -39.46
N ARG A 130 -13.74 -5.75 -39.49
CA ARG A 130 -12.98 -5.56 -40.74
C ARG A 130 -12.55 -6.88 -41.36
N GLU A 131 -12.07 -7.82 -40.55
CA GLU A 131 -11.72 -9.17 -41.02
C GLU A 131 -12.94 -9.88 -41.62
N GLN A 132 -14.11 -9.77 -40.98
CA GLN A 132 -15.34 -10.34 -41.51
C GLN A 132 -15.72 -9.75 -42.88
N ILE A 133 -15.67 -8.41 -43.03
CA ILE A 133 -15.92 -7.76 -44.33
C ILE A 133 -14.93 -8.25 -45.39
N ASN A 134 -13.64 -8.35 -45.06
CA ASN A 134 -12.63 -8.85 -45.99
C ASN A 134 -12.93 -10.29 -46.44
N ILE A 135 -13.35 -11.17 -45.52
CA ILE A 135 -13.71 -12.56 -45.81
C ILE A 135 -14.95 -12.62 -46.72
N ASP A 136 -15.97 -11.80 -46.43
CA ASP A 136 -17.20 -11.73 -47.22
C ASP A 136 -16.93 -11.23 -48.64
N ASP A 137 -16.05 -10.23 -48.81
CA ASP A 137 -15.62 -9.71 -50.09
C ASP A 137 -14.86 -10.77 -50.91
N ILE A 138 -13.90 -11.46 -50.28
CA ILE A 138 -13.16 -12.57 -50.92
C ILE A 138 -14.11 -13.69 -51.35
N SER A 139 -15.08 -14.03 -50.49
CA SER A 139 -16.08 -15.06 -50.76
C SER A 139 -16.99 -14.68 -51.94
N THR A 140 -17.43 -13.43 -52.00
CA THR A 140 -18.23 -12.88 -53.10
C THR A 140 -17.45 -12.88 -54.42
N ILE A 141 -16.19 -12.43 -54.39
CA ILE A 141 -15.32 -12.42 -55.57
C ILE A 141 -15.11 -13.85 -56.09
N THR A 142 -14.71 -14.78 -55.21
CA THR A 142 -14.45 -16.18 -55.60
C THR A 142 -15.71 -16.89 -56.12
N TYR A 143 -16.87 -16.63 -55.53
CA TYR A 143 -18.16 -17.13 -56.03
C TYR A 143 -18.45 -16.63 -57.46
N ASN A 144 -18.29 -15.32 -57.70
CA ASN A 144 -18.49 -14.71 -59.01
C ASN A 144 -17.52 -15.28 -60.08
N TYR A 145 -16.26 -15.53 -59.71
CA TYR A 145 -15.29 -16.17 -60.61
C TYR A 145 -15.65 -17.61 -60.96
N ARG A 146 -16.18 -18.41 -60.01
CA ARG A 146 -16.64 -19.78 -60.28
C ARG A 146 -17.84 -19.81 -61.21
N GLN A 147 -18.82 -18.92 -60.99
CA GLN A 147 -20.00 -18.78 -61.85
C GLN A 147 -19.63 -18.42 -63.30
N LYS A 148 -18.66 -17.50 -63.49
CA LYS A 148 -18.17 -17.13 -64.83
C LYS A 148 -17.43 -18.25 -65.57
N ARG A 149 -16.87 -19.25 -64.88
CA ARG A 149 -16.18 -20.39 -65.51
C ARG A 149 -17.11 -21.53 -65.92
N GLN A 150 -18.36 -21.53 -65.42
CA GLN A 150 -19.37 -22.56 -65.73
C GLN A 150 -20.33 -22.14 -66.84
N ARG A 151 -20.18 -20.92 -67.38
CA ARG A 151 -20.84 -20.44 -68.60
C ARG A 151 -19.84 -20.40 -69.73
#